data_AF-A0A9W6LSH1-F1
#
_entry.id   AF-A0A9W6LSH1-F1
#
_cell.length_a   1.000
_cell.length_b   1.000
_cell.length_c   1.000
_cell.angle_alpha   90.00
_cell.angle_beta   90.00
_cell.angle_gamma   90.00
#
_symmetry.space_group_name_H-M   'P 1'
#
loop_
_entity.id
_entity.type
_entity.pdbx_description
1 polymer ?
#
loop_
_entity_poly.entity_id
_entity_poly.type
_entity_poly.pdbx_seq_one_letter_code
_entity_poly.pdbx_strand_id
1 'polypeptide(L)'
;MVQVEHAGVYVAKFTVSWEEQDQNGAYTTKTWESGNKTAGFTAQIDLPGDARNVKIEAWAATGLVWDPWGLVFSEVEKGPSNLRYVARGTTLMRSWEKKKP
;
A
#
# COMPACT_ATOMS: atom_id res chain seq x y z
N MET A 1 10.43 3.15 7.41
CA MET A 1 9.79 2.03 6.68
C MET A 1 8.28 2.21 6.65
N VAL A 2 7.60 1.47 5.78
CA VAL A 2 6.15 1.24 5.78
C VAL A 2 5.92 -0.27 5.64
N GLN A 3 4.94 -0.83 6.33
CA GLN A 3 4.54 -2.23 6.15
C GLN A 3 3.11 -2.33 5.60
N VAL A 4 2.88 -3.26 4.69
CA VAL A 4 1.54 -3.60 4.20
C VAL A 4 1.24 -5.06 4.52
N GLU A 5 -0.01 -5.35 4.88
CA GLU A 5 -0.49 -6.69 5.20
C GLU A 5 -1.85 -6.93 4.53
N HIS A 6 -2.04 -8.13 4.02
CA HIS A 6 -3.31 -8.60 3.47
C HIS A 6 -3.90 -9.71 4.34
N ALA A 7 -4.99 -9.39 5.02
CA ALA A 7 -5.78 -10.30 5.83
C ALA A 7 -7.21 -10.50 5.28
N GLY A 8 -7.49 -10.01 4.06
CA GLY A 8 -8.81 -10.09 3.44
C GLY A 8 -9.05 -11.37 2.63
N VAL A 9 -10.29 -11.81 2.54
CA VAL A 9 -10.72 -12.99 1.77
C VAL A 9 -11.00 -12.59 0.31
N TYR A 10 -9.96 -12.10 -0.37
CA TYR A 10 -9.96 -11.69 -1.77
C TYR A 10 -8.52 -11.64 -2.30
N VAL A 11 -8.33 -11.41 -3.60
CA VAL A 11 -7.00 -11.06 -4.14
C VAL A 11 -6.78 -9.57 -3.95
N ALA A 12 -5.69 -9.17 -3.32
CA ALA A 12 -5.31 -7.78 -3.12
C ALA A 12 -4.06 -7.42 -3.92
N LYS A 13 -3.90 -6.13 -4.25
CA LYS A 13 -2.62 -5.56 -4.66
C LYS A 13 -2.37 -4.26 -3.90
N PHE A 14 -1.11 -3.98 -3.62
CA PHE A 14 -0.66 -2.80 -2.91
C PHE A 14 0.28 -2.00 -3.79
N THR A 15 0.17 -0.67 -3.69
CA THR A 15 1.09 0.27 -4.30
C THR A 15 1.57 1.21 -3.20
N VAL A 16 2.89 1.39 -3.10
CA VAL A 16 3.50 2.38 -2.21
C VAL A 16 4.33 3.30 -3.09
N SER A 17 4.00 4.58 -3.14
CA SER A 17 4.80 5.58 -3.83
C SER A 17 5.27 6.66 -2.89
N TRP A 18 6.43 7.26 -3.19
CA TRP A 18 7.02 8.33 -2.38
C TRP A 18 7.90 9.21 -3.27
N GLU A 19 8.19 10.42 -2.79
CA GLU A 19 9.21 11.28 -3.37
C GLU A 19 10.50 11.19 -2.55
N GLU A 20 11.65 11.06 -3.20
CA GLU A 20 12.99 11.12 -2.58
C GLU A 20 13.92 12.01 -3.42
N GLN A 21 14.95 12.59 -2.79
CA GLN A 21 15.93 13.39 -3.53
C GLN A 21 16.86 12.48 -4.33
N ASP A 22 17.08 12.85 -5.59
CA ASP A 22 18.16 12.28 -6.39
C ASP A 22 19.53 12.85 -5.98
N GLN A 23 20.59 12.39 -6.64
CA GLN A 23 21.96 12.84 -6.39
C GLN A 23 22.17 14.34 -6.66
N ASN A 24 21.28 14.99 -7.40
CA ASN A 24 21.32 16.41 -7.73
C ASN A 24 20.42 17.25 -6.81
N GLY A 25 19.76 16.64 -5.82
CA GLY A 25 18.86 17.28 -4.88
C GLY A 25 17.44 17.51 -5.41
N ALA A 26 17.11 17.03 -6.61
CA ALA A 26 15.77 17.10 -7.19
C ALA A 26 14.90 15.96 -6.67
N TYR A 27 13.62 16.23 -6.38
CA TYR A 27 12.70 15.19 -5.94
C TYR A 27 12.20 14.35 -7.11
N THR A 28 12.30 13.02 -6.97
CA THR A 28 11.81 12.05 -7.93
C THR A 28 10.82 11.09 -7.29
N THR A 29 9.76 10.72 -8.01
CA THR A 29 8.79 9.74 -7.52
C THR A 29 9.33 8.33 -7.71
N LYS A 30 9.28 7.53 -6.65
CA LYS A 30 9.49 6.09 -6.67
C LYS A 30 8.17 5.38 -6.39
N THR A 31 8.05 4.17 -6.92
CA THR A 31 6.88 3.32 -6.73
C THR A 31 7.32 1.89 -6.49
N TRP A 32 6.73 1.26 -5.49
CA TRP A 32 6.78 -0.16 -5.23
C TRP A 32 5.38 -0.76 -5.42
N GLU A 33 5.30 -1.93 -6.02
CA GLU A 33 4.05 -2.65 -6.26
C GLU A 33 4.17 -4.09 -5.78
N SER A 34 3.16 -4.60 -5.09
CA SER A 34 3.16 -5.99 -4.65
C SER A 34 2.83 -6.97 -5.79
N GLY A 35 2.10 -6.51 -6.82
CA GLY A 35 1.33 -7.38 -7.70
C GLY A 35 0.16 -8.05 -6.96
N ASN A 36 -0.44 -9.07 -7.56
CA ASN A 36 -1.60 -9.78 -7.00
C ASN A 36 -1.18 -10.71 -5.87
N LYS A 37 -1.83 -10.60 -4.70
CA LYS A 37 -1.53 -11.34 -3.48
C LYS A 37 -2.79 -11.89 -2.81
N THR A 38 -2.65 -13.05 -2.18
CA THR A 38 -3.70 -13.69 -1.38
C THR A 38 -3.52 -13.40 0.11
N ALA A 39 -4.51 -13.78 0.92
CA ALA A 39 -4.48 -13.59 2.37
C ALA A 39 -3.20 -14.17 3.01
N GLY A 40 -2.69 -13.50 4.04
CA GLY A 40 -1.44 -13.82 4.73
C GLY A 40 -0.20 -13.11 4.17
N PHE A 41 -0.33 -12.38 3.06
CA PHE A 41 0.80 -11.61 2.51
C PHE A 41 1.18 -10.44 3.43
N THR A 42 2.47 -10.26 3.67
CA THR A 42 3.05 -9.09 4.33
C THR A 42 4.29 -8.64 3.57
N ALA A 43 4.49 -7.33 3.45
CA ALA A 43 5.72 -6.76 2.91
C ALA A 43 6.15 -5.53 3.70
N GLN A 44 7.46 -5.40 3.90
CA GLN A 44 8.10 -4.20 4.41
C GLN A 44 8.76 -3.46 3.25
N ILE A 45 8.48 -2.16 3.17
CA ILE A 45 9.06 -1.24 2.20
C ILE A 45 9.95 -0.30 3.00
N ASP A 46 11.26 -0.44 2.80
CA ASP A 46 12.23 0.49 3.37
C ASP A 46 12.29 1.74 2.50
N LEU A 47 12.09 2.88 3.16
CA LEU A 47 12.06 4.20 2.54
C LEU A 47 13.24 4.99 3.08
N PRO A 48 13.90 5.82 2.25
CA PRO A 48 14.99 6.66 2.74
C PRO A 48 14.46 7.72 3.72
N GLY A 49 15.36 8.30 4.51
CA GLY A 49 15.00 9.25 5.57
C GLY A 49 14.41 10.57 5.08
N ASP A 50 14.70 10.95 3.83
CA ASP A 50 14.19 12.14 3.15
C ASP A 50 12.91 11.86 2.34
N ALA A 51 12.39 10.63 2.36
CA ALA A 51 11.17 10.28 1.67
C ALA A 51 10.00 11.13 2.17
N ARG A 52 9.21 11.66 1.24
CA ARG A 52 8.01 12.45 1.53
C ARG A 52 6.85 12.05 0.65
N ASN A 53 5.66 12.55 0.97
CA ASN A 53 4.42 12.28 0.22
C ASN A 53 4.22 10.77 0.00
N VAL A 54 4.42 9.98 1.06
CA VAL A 54 4.37 8.52 1.00
C VAL A 54 2.90 8.11 0.87
N LYS A 55 2.49 7.70 -0.32
CA LYS A 55 1.15 7.24 -0.63
C LYS A 55 1.09 5.71 -0.58
N ILE A 56 0.17 5.17 0.22
CA ILE A 56 -0.07 3.74 0.37
C ILE A 56 -1.48 3.45 -0.11
N GLU A 57 -1.60 2.54 -1.07
CA GLU A 57 -2.88 2.12 -1.64
C GLU A 57 -3.03 0.61 -1.56
N ALA A 58 -4.25 0.16 -1.27
CA ALA A 58 -4.63 -1.23 -1.39
C ALA A 58 -5.89 -1.35 -2.25
N TRP A 59 -5.88 -2.35 -3.13
CA TRP A 59 -6.97 -2.63 -4.06
C TRP A 59 -7.36 -4.09 -3.94
N ALA A 60 -8.65 -4.39 -4.10
CA ALA A 60 -9.21 -5.73 -4.05
C ALA A 60 -9.78 -6.12 -5.41
N ALA A 61 -9.48 -7.33 -5.88
CA ALA A 61 -10.11 -7.88 -7.06
C ALA A 61 -11.61 -8.09 -6.78
N THR A 62 -12.48 -7.50 -7.60
CA THR A 62 -13.93 -7.55 -7.41
C THR A 62 -14.58 -8.79 -8.02
N GLY A 63 -13.93 -9.37 -9.03
CA GLY A 63 -14.51 -10.39 -9.90
C GLY A 63 -15.43 -9.85 -11.02
N LEU A 64 -15.63 -8.53 -11.09
CA LEU A 64 -16.43 -7.88 -12.14
C LEU A 64 -15.55 -7.59 -13.36
N VAL A 65 -15.99 -8.03 -14.55
CA VAL A 65 -15.25 -7.78 -15.80
C VAL A 65 -15.15 -6.28 -16.11
N TRP A 66 -16.19 -5.51 -15.79
CA TRP A 66 -16.28 -4.07 -16.08
C TRP A 66 -15.66 -3.17 -15.00
N ASP A 67 -15.36 -3.72 -13.82
CA ASP A 67 -14.71 -2.99 -12.72
C ASP A 67 -13.88 -3.95 -11.87
N PRO A 68 -12.75 -4.45 -12.39
CA PRO A 68 -12.04 -5.59 -11.81
C PRO A 68 -11.33 -5.28 -10.48
N TRP A 69 -11.15 -4.01 -10.12
CA TRP A 69 -10.39 -3.58 -8.93
C TRP A 69 -11.13 -2.49 -8.15
N GLY A 70 -11.53 -2.81 -6.92
CA GLY A 70 -12.09 -1.84 -5.98
C GLY A 70 -11.06 -1.34 -5.00
N LEU A 71 -10.98 -0.02 -4.78
CA LEU A 71 -10.11 0.57 -3.76
C LEU A 71 -10.55 0.09 -2.36
N VAL A 72 -9.59 -0.35 -1.56
CA VAL A 72 -9.78 -0.66 -0.12
C VAL A 72 -9.46 0.58 0.70
N PHE A 73 -8.30 1.19 0.45
CA PHE A 73 -7.87 2.44 1.06
C PHE A 73 -6.80 3.15 0.23
N SER A 74 -6.69 4.46 0.42
CA SER A 74 -5.63 5.31 -0.13
C SER A 74 -5.24 6.31 0.96
N GLU A 75 -4.03 6.14 1.50
CA GLU A 75 -3.51 6.93 2.61
C GLU A 75 -2.24 7.65 2.20
N VAL A 76 -2.04 8.88 2.69
CA VAL A 76 -0.84 9.66 2.44
C VAL A 76 -0.21 10.07 3.75
N GLU A 77 1.06 9.71 3.93
CA GLU A 77 1.88 10.07 5.07
C GLU A 77 2.91 11.12 4.64
N LYS A 78 3.30 11.99 5.58
CA LYS A 78 4.30 13.03 5.30
C LYS A 78 5.70 12.47 5.02
N GLY A 79 5.97 11.24 5.46
CA GLY A 79 7.24 10.54 5.32
C GLY A 79 7.12 9.10 5.82
N PRO A 80 8.23 8.40 6.11
CA PRO A 80 8.19 7.01 6.57
C PRO A 80 7.47 6.88 7.92
N SER A 81 6.24 6.36 7.92
CA SER A 81 5.39 6.33 9.12
C SER A 81 5.81 5.28 10.15
N ASN A 82 6.57 4.26 9.76
CA ASN A 82 6.89 3.09 10.58
C ASN A 82 5.64 2.39 11.13
N LEU A 83 4.55 2.40 10.34
CA LEU A 83 3.29 1.73 10.64
C LEU A 83 3.04 0.57 9.68
N ARG A 84 2.15 -0.33 10.11
CA ARG A 84 1.58 -1.39 9.29
C ARG A 84 0.16 -1.04 8.86
N TYR A 85 -0.11 -1.16 7.56
CA TYR A 85 -1.42 -0.93 6.94
C TYR A 85 -2.00 -2.27 6.55
N VAL A 86 -3.09 -2.66 7.21
CA VAL A 86 -3.71 -3.99 7.05
C VAL A 86 -4.99 -3.86 6.24
N ALA A 87 -5.03 -4.45 5.05
CA ALA A 87 -6.25 -4.63 4.28
C ALA A 87 -6.96 -5.91 4.73
N ARG A 88 -8.27 -5.86 5.01
CA ARG A 88 -9.02 -7.01 5.55
C ARG A 88 -10.49 -7.01 5.12
N GLY A 89 -11.22 -8.04 5.56
CA GLY A 89 -12.65 -8.21 5.27
C GLY A 89 -12.87 -9.10 4.04
N THR A 90 -13.96 -8.87 3.32
CA THR A 90 -14.35 -9.67 2.14
C THR A 90 -14.38 -8.80 0.88
N THR A 91 -14.53 -9.43 -0.29
CA THR A 91 -14.67 -8.70 -1.56
C THR A 91 -15.79 -7.65 -1.52
N LEU A 92 -16.91 -7.91 -0.85
CA LEU A 92 -18.05 -6.99 -0.79
C LEU A 92 -17.99 -6.03 0.41
N MET A 93 -17.42 -6.49 1.53
CA MET A 93 -17.28 -5.71 2.77
C MET A 93 -15.81 -5.57 3.12
N ARG A 94 -15.16 -4.62 2.44
CA ARG A 94 -13.74 -4.31 2.62
C ARG A 94 -13.56 -3.38 3.81
N SER A 95 -12.50 -3.58 4.57
CA SER A 95 -12.09 -2.65 5.64
C SER A 95 -10.58 -2.64 5.76
N TRP A 96 -10.05 -1.72 6.55
CA TRP A 96 -8.62 -1.61 6.78
C TRP A 96 -8.34 -0.97 8.14
N GLU A 97 -7.10 -1.09 8.60
CA GLU A 97 -6.63 -0.47 9.84
C GLU A 97 -5.14 -0.16 9.79
N LYS A 98 -4.68 0.80 10.62
CA LYS A 98 -3.26 1.08 10.88
C LYS A 98 -2.87 0.46 12.22
N LYS A 99 -1.71 -0.18 12.29
CA LYS A 99 -1.13 -0.72 13.52
C LYS A 99 0.33 -0.33 13.67
N LYS A 100 0.84 -0.41 14.89
CA LYS A 100 2.29 -0.51 15.09
C LYS A 100 2.78 -1.84 14.48
N PRO A 101 3.99 -1.88 13.90
CA PRO A 101 4.59 -3.10 13.34
C PRO A 101 4.62 -4.26 14.34
#